data_AF-A0A3A0C9Z6-F1
#
_entry.id   AF-A0A3A0C9Z6-F1
#
_cell.length_a   1.000
_cell.length_b   1.000
_cell.length_c   1.000
_cell.angle_alpha   90.00
_cell.angle_beta   90.00
_cell.angle_gamma   90.00
#
_symmetry.space_group_name_H-M   'P 1'
#
loop_
_entity.id
_entity.type
_entity.pdbx_description
1 polymer ?
#
loop_
_entity_poly.entity_id
_entity_poly.type
_entity_poly.pdbx_seq_one_letter_code
_entity_poly.pdbx_strand_id
1 'polypeptide(L)'
;MFEAWPRRAAGLAARRTLKMSNCKKRVWKPADKLRIVLESMNSDAKLAEICRREGLSPTLVYQWRKALMGSADQVFARKTRERGPDPKIEKMAAENARMKNVIAEVIAENLELKKTLSD
;
A
#
# COMPACT_ATOMS: atom_id res chain seq x y z
N MET A 1 0.22 44.25 63.39
CA MET A 1 0.57 44.78 62.05
C MET A 1 0.28 43.67 61.06
N PHE A 2 -0.89 43.72 60.44
CA PHE A 2 -1.55 42.63 59.71
C PHE A 2 -2.02 43.23 58.39
N GLU A 3 -1.41 42.87 57.26
CA GLU A 3 -1.99 43.06 55.91
C GLU A 3 -1.50 41.87 55.05
N ALA A 4 -2.25 40.79 54.86
CA ALA A 4 -3.48 40.65 54.08
C ALA A 4 -3.27 40.93 52.56
N TRP A 5 -2.67 39.96 51.86
CA TRP A 5 -2.57 39.96 50.40
C TRP A 5 -3.93 39.63 49.75
N PRO A 6 -4.38 40.36 48.72
CA PRO A 6 -5.73 40.19 48.18
C PRO A 6 -5.86 38.97 47.26
N ARG A 7 -6.95 38.22 47.48
CA ARG A 7 -7.54 37.32 46.48
C ARG A 7 -8.21 38.14 45.37
N ARG A 8 -7.78 37.95 44.12
CA ARG A 8 -8.58 38.16 42.89
C ARG A 8 -8.31 36.97 41.98
N ALA A 9 -9.25 36.01 41.90
CA ALA A 9 -10.43 36.02 41.04
C ALA A 9 -10.15 35.33 39.69
N ALA A 10 -10.72 34.12 39.60
CA ALA A 10 -11.27 33.46 38.42
C ALA A 10 -10.87 33.98 37.03
N GLY A 11 -10.29 33.09 36.24
CA GLY A 11 -10.18 33.20 34.79
C GLY A 11 -10.19 31.81 34.15
N LEU A 12 -11.31 31.11 34.24
CA LEU A 12 -11.63 29.99 33.36
C LEU A 12 -11.60 30.50 31.91
N ALA A 13 -10.63 30.07 31.11
CA ALA A 13 -10.62 30.35 29.68
C ALA A 13 -10.23 29.11 28.88
N ALA A 14 -11.29 28.35 28.56
CA ALA A 14 -11.47 27.57 27.35
C ALA A 14 -10.26 26.77 26.82
N ARG A 15 -10.17 25.52 27.26
CA ARG A 15 -9.49 24.45 26.52
C ARG A 15 -10.26 24.24 25.20
N ARG A 16 -9.90 25.03 24.19
CA ARG A 16 -10.53 25.00 22.85
C ARG A 16 -10.17 23.66 22.23
N THR A 17 -11.09 22.69 22.27
CA THR A 17 -10.96 21.43 21.53
C THR A 17 -10.98 21.78 20.05
N LEU A 18 -9.80 21.87 19.45
CA LEU A 18 -9.66 22.06 18.02
C LEU A 18 -10.23 20.79 17.36
N LYS A 19 -11.44 20.91 16.82
CA LYS A 19 -12.13 19.88 16.07
C LYS A 19 -11.27 19.57 14.86
N MET A 20 -10.52 18.47 14.91
CA MET A 20 -9.61 18.05 13.84
C MET A 20 -10.48 17.67 12.63
N SER A 21 -10.67 18.61 11.71
CA SER A 21 -11.31 18.36 10.43
C SER A 21 -10.56 17.24 9.72
N ASN A 22 -11.28 16.20 9.30
CA ASN A 22 -10.73 15.04 8.60
C ASN A 22 -10.18 15.48 7.24
N CYS A 23 -8.95 16.01 7.24
CA CYS A 23 -8.23 16.41 6.04
C CYS A 23 -8.01 15.15 5.21
N LYS A 24 -8.78 14.99 4.13
CA LYS A 24 -8.59 13.91 3.16
C LYS A 24 -7.12 13.92 2.75
N LYS A 25 -6.35 12.94 3.23
CA LYS A 25 -4.92 12.83 2.96
C LYS A 25 -4.75 12.73 1.45
N ARG A 26 -4.00 13.66 0.85
CA ARG A 26 -3.71 13.63 -0.57
C ARG A 26 -3.05 12.29 -0.91
N VAL A 27 -3.68 11.52 -1.81
CA VAL A 27 -3.16 10.24 -2.28
C VAL A 27 -2.27 10.49 -3.48
N TRP A 28 -1.02 10.01 -3.40
CA TRP A 28 -0.05 10.12 -4.48
C TRP A 28 0.05 8.80 -5.23
N LYS A 29 -0.07 8.85 -6.55
CA LYS A 29 0.14 7.66 -7.39
C LYS A 29 1.60 7.20 -7.24
N PRO A 30 1.87 5.88 -7.30
CA PRO A 30 3.24 5.37 -7.21
C PRO A 30 4.20 5.97 -8.25
N ALA A 31 3.72 6.17 -9.48
CA ALA A 31 4.51 6.79 -10.55
C ALA A 31 4.93 8.24 -10.23
N ASP A 32 4.00 9.03 -9.66
CA ASP A 32 4.29 10.42 -9.27
C ASP A 32 5.31 10.48 -8.13
N LYS A 33 5.18 9.58 -7.14
CA LYS A 33 6.17 9.45 -6.07
C LYS A 33 7.56 9.15 -6.61
N LEU A 34 7.67 8.23 -7.57
CA LEU A 34 8.94 7.86 -8.18
C LEU A 34 9.58 9.04 -8.93
N ARG A 35 8.81 9.75 -9.77
CA ARG A 35 9.29 10.95 -10.48
C ARG A 35 9.85 11.98 -9.51
N ILE A 36 9.08 12.31 -8.48
CA ILE A 36 9.44 13.30 -7.46
C ILE A 36 10.70 12.87 -6.71
N VAL A 37 10.79 11.61 -6.31
CA VAL A 37 11.96 11.08 -5.61
C VAL A 37 13.20 11.21 -6.49
N LEU A 38 13.16 10.74 -7.74
CA LEU A 38 14.30 10.77 -8.67
C LEU A 38 14.78 12.20 -8.96
N GLU A 39 13.88 13.11 -9.29
CA GLU A 39 14.21 14.52 -9.59
C GLU A 39 14.91 15.21 -8.39
N SER A 40 14.56 14.76 -7.20
CA SER A 40 15.06 15.32 -5.96
C SER A 40 16.44 14.76 -5.53
N MET A 41 16.90 13.63 -6.08
CA MET A 41 18.13 12.95 -5.63
C MET A 41 19.42 13.75 -5.86
N ASN A 42 19.42 14.69 -6.82
CA ASN A 42 20.64 15.39 -7.21
C ASN A 42 21.10 16.45 -6.19
N SER A 43 20.19 17.13 -5.47
CA SER A 43 20.57 18.11 -4.43
C SER A 43 19.42 18.44 -3.48
N ASP A 44 19.76 18.85 -2.26
CA ASP A 44 18.76 19.32 -1.27
C ASP A 44 18.12 20.66 -1.69
N ALA A 45 18.82 21.48 -2.48
CA ALA A 45 18.22 22.69 -3.07
C ALA A 45 17.08 22.35 -4.04
N LYS A 46 17.25 21.32 -4.87
CA LYS A 46 16.21 20.80 -5.77
C LYS A 46 15.05 20.20 -4.99
N LEU A 47 15.31 19.55 -3.85
CA LEU A 47 14.24 19.06 -2.99
C LEU A 47 13.32 20.17 -2.53
N ALA A 48 13.90 21.26 -2.01
CA ALA A 48 13.13 22.38 -1.49
C ALA A 48 12.28 23.04 -2.59
N GLU A 49 12.81 23.14 -3.81
CA GLU A 49 12.07 23.63 -4.98
C GLU A 49 10.89 22.72 -5.37
N ILE A 50 11.13 21.40 -5.46
CA ILE A 50 10.10 20.41 -5.79
C ILE A 50 9.01 20.40 -4.71
N CYS A 51 9.39 20.49 -3.44
CA CYS A 51 8.45 20.58 -2.33
C CYS A 51 7.53 21.79 -2.41
N ARG A 52 8.06 22.95 -2.83
CA ARG A 52 7.24 24.16 -3.06
C ARG A 52 6.30 23.98 -4.25
N ARG A 53 6.80 23.45 -5.38
CA ARG A 53 6.02 23.25 -6.61
C ARG A 53 4.88 22.25 -6.44
N GLU A 54 5.15 21.15 -5.75
CA GLU A 54 4.23 20.02 -5.61
C GLU A 54 3.36 20.11 -4.34
N GLY A 55 3.58 21.11 -3.48
CA GLY A 55 2.88 21.26 -2.20
C GLY A 55 3.19 20.12 -1.22
N LEU A 56 4.45 19.72 -1.16
CA LEU A 56 4.94 18.58 -0.39
C LEU A 56 5.82 19.02 0.78
N SER A 57 5.75 18.28 1.88
CA SER A 57 6.70 18.45 2.98
C SER A 57 8.04 17.77 2.62
N PRO A 58 9.20 18.46 2.81
CA PRO A 58 10.51 17.85 2.62
C PRO A 58 10.69 16.53 3.37
N THR A 59 10.17 16.45 4.60
CA THR A 59 10.22 15.24 5.43
C THR A 59 9.57 14.04 4.74
N LEU A 60 8.45 14.25 4.03
CA LEU A 60 7.74 13.17 3.34
C LEU A 60 8.56 12.64 2.16
N VAL A 61 9.21 13.53 1.40
CA VAL A 61 10.04 13.13 0.27
C VAL A 61 11.33 12.44 0.75
N TYR A 62 11.93 12.88 1.86
CA TYR A 62 13.05 12.17 2.49
C TYR A 62 12.66 10.75 2.92
N GLN A 63 11.46 10.56 3.48
CA GLN A 63 10.97 9.22 3.81
C GLN A 63 10.84 8.34 2.56
N TRP A 64 10.34 8.89 1.46
CA TRP A 64 10.23 8.15 0.19
C TRP A 64 11.59 7.82 -0.40
N ARG A 65 12.57 8.73 -0.37
CA ARG A 65 13.96 8.46 -0.78
C ARG A 65 14.55 7.32 0.02
N LYS A 66 14.43 7.38 1.36
CA LYS A 66 14.95 6.35 2.26
C LYS A 66 14.30 4.99 1.99
N ALA A 67 12.99 4.97 1.78
CA ALA A 67 12.27 3.75 1.43
C ALA A 67 12.76 3.17 0.08
N LEU A 68 12.91 4.01 -0.95
CA LEU A 68 13.39 3.57 -2.27
C LEU A 68 14.81 2.97 -2.18
N MET A 69 15.74 3.65 -1.50
CA MET A 69 17.11 3.15 -1.32
C MET A 69 17.17 1.90 -0.44
N GLY A 70 16.35 1.83 0.61
CA GLY A 70 16.26 0.65 1.48
C GLY A 70 15.71 -0.59 0.77
N SER A 71 14.89 -0.40 -0.27
CA SER A 71 14.42 -1.49 -1.13
C SER A 71 15.38 -1.82 -2.27
N ALA A 72 16.38 -0.97 -2.56
CA ALA A 72 17.28 -1.17 -3.69
C ALA A 72 18.06 -2.48 -3.57
N ASP A 73 18.63 -2.76 -2.39
CA ASP A 73 19.33 -4.03 -2.12
C ASP A 73 18.41 -5.22 -2.36
N GLN A 74 17.18 -5.20 -1.83
CA GLN A 74 16.23 -6.30 -2.06
C GLN A 74 15.85 -6.47 -3.54
N VAL A 75 15.75 -5.38 -4.30
CA VAL A 75 15.40 -5.42 -5.73
C VAL A 75 16.57 -5.93 -6.57
N PHE A 76 17.80 -5.49 -6.29
CA PHE A 76 18.99 -5.84 -7.06
C PHE A 76 19.66 -7.14 -6.60
N ALA A 77 19.66 -7.44 -5.29
CA ALA A 77 20.14 -8.69 -4.69
C ALA A 77 19.14 -9.84 -4.86
N ARG A 78 17.87 -9.52 -5.18
CA ARG A 78 17.03 -10.42 -5.98
C ARG A 78 17.62 -10.49 -7.39
N LYS A 79 18.85 -11.03 -7.51
CA LYS A 79 19.23 -11.89 -8.63
C LYS A 79 17.99 -12.69 -8.96
N THR A 80 17.67 -12.78 -10.25
CA THR A 80 16.65 -13.67 -10.83
C THR A 80 16.75 -15.06 -10.21
N ARG A 81 16.26 -15.23 -8.98
CA ARG A 81 15.71 -16.47 -8.51
C ARG A 81 14.57 -16.59 -9.48
N GLU A 82 14.76 -17.44 -10.48
CA GLU A 82 13.67 -17.99 -11.26
C GLU A 82 12.52 -18.08 -10.29
N ARG A 83 11.53 -17.20 -10.51
CA ARG A 83 10.42 -17.10 -9.59
C ARG A 83 9.77 -18.45 -9.73
N GLY A 84 10.08 -19.36 -8.79
CA GLY A 84 9.49 -20.68 -8.75
C GLY A 84 7.99 -20.49 -8.91
N PRO A 85 7.29 -21.43 -9.56
CA PRO A 85 5.88 -21.26 -9.88
C PRO A 85 5.14 -20.76 -8.64
N ASP A 86 4.32 -19.71 -8.82
CA ASP A 86 3.60 -19.12 -7.70
C ASP A 86 2.75 -20.23 -7.04
N PRO A 87 2.88 -20.50 -5.74
CA PRO A 87 2.17 -21.60 -5.08
C PRO A 87 0.65 -21.49 -5.25
N LYS A 88 0.13 -20.26 -5.45
CA LYS A 88 -1.28 -20.05 -5.80
C LYS A 88 -1.60 -20.56 -7.20
N ILE A 89 -0.71 -20.34 -8.17
CA ILE A 89 -0.85 -20.85 -9.54
C ILE A 89 -0.79 -22.39 -9.53
N GLU A 90 0.14 -22.99 -8.79
CA GLU A 90 0.24 -24.46 -8.68
C GLU A 90 -1.01 -25.08 -8.06
N LYS A 91 -1.50 -24.50 -6.95
CA LYS A 91 -2.74 -24.95 -6.32
C LYS A 91 -3.92 -24.87 -7.28
N MET A 92 -4.04 -23.75 -8.00
CA MET A 92 -5.13 -23.53 -8.95
C MET A 92 -5.01 -24.46 -10.17
N ALA A 93 -3.79 -24.78 -10.60
CA ALA A 93 -3.54 -25.76 -11.66
C ALA A 93 -3.94 -27.19 -11.22
N ALA A 94 -3.63 -27.57 -9.97
CA ALA A 94 -4.03 -28.87 -9.41
C ALA A 94 -5.55 -28.99 -9.26
N GLU A 95 -6.22 -27.92 -8.80
CA GLU A 95 -7.69 -27.87 -8.73
C GLU A 95 -8.31 -28.00 -10.13
N ASN A 96 -7.78 -27.28 -11.13
CA ASN A 96 -8.23 -27.41 -12.52
C ASN A 96 -8.05 -28.82 -13.07
N ALA A 97 -6.94 -29.50 -12.76
CA ALA A 97 -6.71 -30.87 -13.19
C ALA A 97 -7.75 -31.83 -12.56
N ARG A 98 -8.03 -31.69 -11.26
CA ARG A 98 -9.07 -32.48 -10.58
C ARG A 98 -10.44 -32.27 -11.20
N MET A 99 -10.84 -31.02 -11.43
CA MET A 99 -12.13 -30.69 -12.05
C MET A 99 -12.25 -31.29 -13.45
N LYS A 100 -11.18 -31.20 -14.27
CA LYS A 100 -11.16 -31.82 -15.60
C LYS A 100 -11.34 -33.34 -15.56
N ASN A 101 -10.73 -34.02 -14.59
CA ASN A 101 -10.88 -35.48 -14.44
C ASN A 101 -12.31 -35.86 -14.07
N VAL A 102 -12.92 -35.17 -13.10
CA VAL A 102 -14.31 -35.42 -12.71
C VAL A 102 -15.27 -35.16 -13.88
N ILE A 103 -15.04 -34.09 -14.64
CA ILE A 103 -15.84 -33.80 -15.85
C ILE A 103 -15.69 -34.92 -16.87
N ALA A 104 -14.48 -35.43 -17.10
CA ALA A 104 -14.25 -36.52 -18.05
C ALA A 104 -14.98 -37.82 -17.64
N GLU A 105 -14.96 -38.15 -16.34
CA GLU A 105 -15.66 -39.31 -15.77
C GLU A 105 -17.18 -39.19 -15.95
N VAL A 106 -17.77 -38.05 -15.54
CA VAL A 106 -19.20 -37.79 -15.70
C VAL A 106 -19.64 -37.78 -17.17
N ILE A 107 -18.79 -37.29 -18.08
CA ILE A 107 -19.08 -37.33 -19.52
C ILE A 107 -19.07 -38.76 -20.04
N ALA A 108 -18.12 -39.59 -19.59
CA ALA A 108 -18.04 -40.99 -19.99
C ALA A 108 -19.30 -41.76 -19.55
N GLU A 109 -19.70 -41.61 -18.29
CA GLU A 109 -20.94 -42.20 -17.75
C GLU A 109 -22.17 -41.72 -18.53
N ASN A 110 -22.28 -40.42 -18.80
CA ASN A 110 -23.39 -39.87 -19.59
C ASN A 110 -23.45 -40.44 -21.01
N LEU A 111 -22.30 -40.70 -21.64
CA LEU A 111 -22.25 -41.31 -22.97
C LEU A 111 -22.75 -42.75 -22.93
N GLU A 112 -22.36 -43.51 -21.89
CA GLU A 112 -22.78 -44.90 -21.69
C GLU A 112 -24.29 -45.00 -21.43
N LEU A 113 -24.80 -44.16 -20.51
CA LEU A 113 -26.24 -44.07 -20.23
C LEU A 113 -27.05 -43.72 -21.48
N LYS A 114 -26.55 -42.81 -22.32
CA LYS A 114 -27.22 -42.46 -23.58
C LYS A 114 -27.29 -43.64 -24.55
N LYS A 115 -26.27 -44.49 -24.60
CA LYS A 115 -26.30 -45.70 -25.45
C LYS A 115 -27.34 -46.68 -24.92
N THR A 116 -27.32 -46.98 -23.62
CA THR A 116 -28.25 -47.95 -23.02
C THR A 116 -29.70 -47.50 -23.00
N LEU A 117 -29.97 -46.19 -23.05
CA LEU A 117 -31.33 -45.62 -23.16
C LEU A 117 -31.82 -45.45 -24.61
N SER A 118 -30.93 -45.57 -25.60
CA SER A 118 -31.28 -45.42 -27.03
C SER A 118 -31.43 -46.77 -27.75
N ASP A 119 -31.02 -47.86 -27.11
CA ASP A 119 -31.30 -49.26 -27.49
C ASP A 119 -32.60 -49.75 -26.83
#